data_AF-D8SMH9-F1
#
_entry.id   AF-D8SMH9-F1
#
_cell.length_a   1.000
_cell.length_b   1.000
_cell.length_c   1.000
_cell.angle_alpha   90.00
_cell.angle_beta   90.00
_cell.angle_gamma   90.00
#
_symmetry.space_group_name_H-M   'P 1'
#
loop_
_entity.id
_entity.type
_entity.pdbx_description
1 polymer ?
#
loop_
_entity_poly.entity_id
_entity_poly.type
_entity_poly.pdbx_seq_one_letter_code
_entity_poly.pdbx_strand_id
1 'polypeptide(L)'
;MAPSIQQVKARTIFDSRGNPTVEVDVVLSDKSYYRAAVPSGASTGVYEALELRDGGKDYMGKGVSKAVNNVNAIIGPALVGKDPTDQTGIDNFMVHELDGTQNKWGWCKQKLGANAILAVSLAVCKAGAGVSKIPLYQHIANLAGNKKLVLPVPAFNVINGGSHAGNKLAMQEFMVLPVGASSFREAMKMGAEVYHSLKAVIKKKYGLDATNVGDEGGFAPSIQENKEGLELLKTAIEKAGYTGKVLIGMDVAASEFYNEKDKQYDLNFKEENNDGSEKISGDKLITLYESFIKDYPIVSIEDPFDQDDWEHYAKFTAKVGKDVQIVGDDLLVTNPKRVQQAISEKSCNALLLKVNQIGTVTESIEAVKLSKQAGWGVMTSHRSGETEDTFIADLAVGLATGQIKTGAPCRSERLAKYNQLLRIEEELGDAAVYAGANFRNPVEPY
;
A
#
# COMPACT_ATOMS: atom_id res chain seq x y z
N MET A 1 -25.99 -12.72 -25.38
CA MET A 1 -25.28 -11.45 -25.16
C MET A 1 -24.47 -11.59 -23.89
N ALA A 2 -23.27 -10.99 -23.83
CA ALA A 2 -22.53 -10.92 -22.58
C ALA A 2 -23.36 -10.15 -21.52
N PRO A 3 -23.33 -10.52 -20.24
CA PRO A 3 -24.03 -9.79 -19.19
C PRO A 3 -23.54 -8.33 -19.13
N SER A 4 -24.49 -7.40 -19.03
CA SER A 4 -24.23 -5.96 -18.91
C SER A 4 -24.56 -5.49 -17.49
N ILE A 5 -24.04 -4.34 -17.08
CA ILE A 5 -24.36 -3.73 -15.79
C ILE A 5 -25.86 -3.41 -15.74
N GLN A 6 -26.57 -3.96 -14.75
CA GLN A 6 -28.01 -3.76 -14.54
C GLN A 6 -28.27 -2.80 -13.39
N GLN A 7 -27.44 -2.81 -12.35
CA GLN A 7 -27.55 -1.95 -11.19
C GLN A 7 -26.18 -1.74 -10.54
N VAL A 8 -25.94 -0.53 -10.05
CA VAL A 8 -24.83 -0.20 -9.16
C VAL A 8 -25.42 0.42 -7.89
N LYS A 9 -25.02 -0.08 -6.71
CA LYS A 9 -25.55 0.41 -5.44
C LYS A 9 -24.47 0.50 -4.37
N ALA A 10 -24.24 1.70 -3.86
CA ALA A 10 -23.36 1.96 -2.73
C ALA A 10 -24.07 1.95 -1.38
N ARG A 11 -23.28 1.68 -0.33
CA ARG A 11 -23.65 1.86 1.08
C ARG A 11 -22.43 2.27 1.91
N THR A 12 -22.71 2.74 3.12
CA THR A 12 -21.68 2.98 4.14
C THR A 12 -21.42 1.70 4.91
N ILE A 13 -20.15 1.32 5.04
CA ILE A 13 -19.65 0.30 5.98
C ILE A 13 -18.58 0.93 6.89
N PHE A 14 -17.91 0.16 7.73
CA PHE A 14 -16.83 0.62 8.60
C PHE A 14 -15.51 -0.06 8.26
N ASP A 15 -14.43 0.72 8.25
CA ASP A 15 -13.07 0.21 8.09
C ASP A 15 -12.51 -0.39 9.39
N SER A 16 -11.28 -0.89 9.33
CA SER A 16 -10.57 -1.54 10.44
C SER A 16 -10.31 -0.65 11.66
N ARG A 17 -10.51 0.67 11.52
CA ARG A 17 -10.37 1.68 12.58
C ARG A 17 -11.74 2.18 13.06
N GLY A 18 -12.83 1.63 12.55
CA GLY A 18 -14.19 2.04 12.89
C GLY A 18 -14.61 3.37 12.25
N ASN A 19 -13.94 3.83 11.19
CA ASN A 19 -14.40 4.99 10.44
C ASN A 19 -15.30 4.55 9.28
N PRO A 20 -16.31 5.35 8.89
CA PRO A 20 -17.13 5.06 7.72
C PRO A 20 -16.29 4.94 6.43
N THR A 21 -16.64 4.02 5.53
CA THR A 21 -16.11 3.92 4.17
C THR A 21 -17.18 3.44 3.18
N VAL A 22 -16.89 3.51 1.88
CA VAL A 22 -17.80 3.19 0.78
C VAL A 22 -17.66 1.73 0.36
N GLU A 23 -18.79 1.03 0.28
CA GLU A 23 -18.90 -0.30 -0.35
C GLU A 23 -19.90 -0.23 -1.50
N VAL A 24 -19.57 -0.82 -2.65
CA VAL A 24 -20.39 -0.85 -3.86
C VAL A 24 -20.70 -2.27 -4.27
N ASP A 25 -21.95 -2.47 -4.68
CA ASP A 25 -22.41 -3.66 -5.38
C ASP A 25 -22.69 -3.35 -6.84
N VAL A 26 -22.27 -4.25 -7.73
CA VAL A 26 -22.64 -4.29 -9.15
C VAL A 26 -23.44 -5.56 -9.40
N VAL A 27 -24.66 -5.40 -9.93
CA VAL A 27 -25.51 -6.50 -10.38
C VAL A 27 -25.54 -6.48 -11.90
N LEU A 28 -25.35 -7.64 -12.53
CA LEU A 28 -25.42 -7.78 -13.98
C LEU A 28 -26.80 -8.25 -14.44
N SER A 29 -27.05 -8.17 -15.75
CA SER A 29 -28.33 -8.54 -16.36
C SER A 29 -28.69 -10.03 -16.20
N ASP A 30 -27.69 -10.89 -15.97
CA ASP A 30 -27.84 -12.32 -15.65
C ASP A 30 -28.03 -12.60 -14.15
N LYS A 31 -28.19 -11.54 -13.33
CA LYS A 31 -28.33 -11.58 -11.86
C LYS A 31 -27.07 -11.96 -11.09
N SER A 32 -25.93 -12.14 -11.76
CA SER A 32 -24.65 -12.23 -11.06
C SER A 32 -24.33 -10.92 -10.33
N TYR A 33 -23.55 -11.02 -9.26
CA TYR A 33 -23.39 -10.00 -8.26
C TYR A 33 -21.93 -9.91 -7.80
N TYR A 34 -21.39 -8.71 -7.74
CA TYR A 34 -20.00 -8.44 -7.38
C TYR A 34 -19.94 -7.23 -6.46
N ARG A 35 -19.03 -7.28 -5.48
CA ARG A 35 -18.92 -6.29 -4.43
C ARG A 35 -17.49 -5.84 -4.23
N ALA A 36 -17.29 -4.54 -3.98
CA ALA A 36 -16.02 -4.02 -3.54
C ALA A 36 -16.15 -2.94 -2.46
N ALA A 37 -15.19 -2.90 -1.56
CA ALA A 37 -15.05 -1.86 -0.55
C ALA A 37 -13.72 -1.13 -0.70
N VAL A 38 -13.70 0.16 -0.31
CA VAL A 38 -12.53 1.03 -0.47
C VAL A 38 -11.84 1.26 0.87
N PRO A 39 -10.49 1.18 0.93
CA PRO A 39 -9.75 1.51 2.15
C PRO A 39 -9.62 3.02 2.35
N SER A 40 -9.29 3.43 3.58
CA SER A 40 -9.05 4.82 3.99
C SER A 40 -7.60 5.04 4.45
N GLY A 41 -7.04 6.20 4.11
CA GLY A 41 -5.72 6.65 4.58
C GLY A 41 -5.74 7.31 5.96
N ALA A 42 -4.57 7.45 6.59
CA ALA A 42 -4.36 8.34 7.75
C ALA A 42 -3.75 9.68 7.31
N SER A 43 -2.70 9.62 6.49
CA SER A 43 -2.12 10.76 5.77
C SER A 43 -2.87 10.97 4.46
N THR A 44 -3.37 12.19 4.23
CA THR A 44 -3.93 12.63 2.94
C THR A 44 -3.00 13.69 2.38
N GLY A 45 -2.09 13.29 1.49
CA GLY A 45 -1.20 14.21 0.80
C GLY A 45 -1.96 15.16 -0.13
N VAL A 46 -1.41 16.35 -0.36
CA VAL A 46 -1.99 17.37 -1.25
C VAL A 46 -2.01 16.95 -2.74
N TYR A 47 -1.38 15.82 -3.06
CA TYR A 47 -1.18 15.29 -4.40
C TYR A 47 -2.11 14.10 -4.73
N GLU A 48 -2.77 13.50 -3.73
CA GLU A 48 -3.64 12.34 -3.91
C GLU A 48 -4.95 12.69 -4.62
N ALA A 49 -5.58 11.69 -5.23
CA ALA A 49 -7.00 11.75 -5.55
C ALA A 49 -7.82 11.90 -4.26
N LEU A 50 -8.77 12.82 -4.25
CA LEU A 50 -9.37 13.29 -3.01
C LEU A 50 -10.55 12.40 -2.58
N GLU A 51 -10.43 11.81 -1.40
CA GLU A 51 -11.56 11.17 -0.75
C GLU A 51 -12.67 12.19 -0.40
N LEU A 52 -13.93 11.89 -0.74
CA LEU A 52 -15.05 12.74 -0.37
C LEU A 52 -15.63 12.32 1.00
N ARG A 53 -15.44 13.21 1.99
CA ARG A 53 -16.01 13.11 3.34
C ARG A 53 -17.15 14.11 3.54
N ASP A 54 -18.06 13.77 4.44
CA ASP A 54 -19.23 14.58 4.75
C ASP A 54 -18.85 15.88 5.48
N GLY A 55 -17.82 15.83 6.34
CA GLY A 55 -17.54 16.89 7.31
C GLY A 55 -18.60 16.94 8.41
N GLY A 56 -18.56 17.99 9.25
CA GLY A 56 -19.53 18.17 10.33
C GLY A 56 -19.27 17.31 11.57
N LYS A 57 -20.32 17.04 12.36
CA LYS A 57 -20.20 16.38 13.68
C LYS A 57 -20.29 14.86 13.62
N ASP A 58 -21.09 14.31 12.70
CA ASP A 58 -21.33 12.88 12.63
C ASP A 58 -20.06 12.14 12.25
N TYR A 59 -19.79 11.04 12.96
CA TYR A 59 -18.57 10.23 12.80
C TYR A 59 -17.28 11.07 12.85
N MET A 60 -17.26 12.13 13.68
CA MET A 60 -16.13 13.07 13.76
C MET A 60 -15.78 13.72 12.41
N GLY A 61 -16.80 13.97 11.58
CA GLY A 61 -16.65 14.55 10.24
C GLY A 61 -16.26 13.55 9.14
N LYS A 62 -16.10 12.27 9.49
CA LYS A 62 -15.64 11.21 8.58
C LYS A 62 -16.77 10.44 7.89
N GLY A 63 -18.01 10.94 7.93
CA GLY A 63 -19.11 10.35 7.16
C GLY A 63 -18.81 10.29 5.65
N VAL A 64 -19.45 9.36 4.95
CA VAL A 64 -19.29 9.15 3.49
C VAL A 64 -20.62 9.16 2.74
N SER A 65 -21.67 9.73 3.32
CA SER A 65 -23.00 9.77 2.71
C SER A 65 -23.01 10.53 1.38
N LYS A 66 -22.20 11.59 1.24
CA LYS A 66 -22.02 12.30 -0.04
C LYS A 66 -21.46 11.39 -1.13
N ALA A 67 -20.40 10.63 -0.83
CA ALA A 67 -19.81 9.68 -1.77
C ALA A 67 -20.78 8.55 -2.14
N VAL A 68 -21.49 7.98 -1.14
CA VAL A 68 -22.53 6.97 -1.36
C VAL A 68 -23.66 7.51 -2.25
N ASN A 69 -24.09 8.75 -2.02
CA ASN A 69 -25.11 9.41 -2.84
C ASN A 69 -24.63 9.67 -4.26
N ASN A 70 -23.37 10.07 -4.46
CA ASN A 70 -22.78 10.24 -5.78
C ASN A 70 -22.78 8.92 -6.57
N VAL A 71 -22.48 7.78 -5.93
CA VAL A 71 -22.59 6.48 -6.60
C VAL A 71 -24.06 6.19 -6.95
N ASN A 72 -24.96 6.31 -5.99
CA ASN A 72 -26.36 5.87 -6.15
C ASN A 72 -27.16 6.76 -7.13
N ALA A 73 -26.90 8.07 -7.15
CA ALA A 73 -27.69 9.03 -7.91
C ALA A 73 -27.05 9.46 -9.24
N ILE A 74 -25.72 9.31 -9.40
CA ILE A 74 -25.00 9.80 -10.56
C ILE A 74 -24.30 8.65 -11.30
N ILE A 75 -23.33 8.00 -10.66
CA ILE A 75 -22.49 6.99 -11.33
C ILE A 75 -23.33 5.79 -11.74
N GLY A 76 -24.11 5.24 -10.80
CA GLY A 76 -24.87 4.01 -11.03
C GLY A 76 -25.84 4.10 -12.22
N PRO A 77 -26.73 5.12 -12.28
CA PRO A 77 -27.59 5.32 -13.45
C PRO A 77 -26.81 5.47 -14.77
N ALA A 78 -25.64 6.12 -14.74
CA ALA A 78 -24.82 6.34 -15.93
C ALA A 78 -24.08 5.09 -16.43
N LEU A 79 -23.94 4.04 -15.61
CA LEU A 79 -23.28 2.79 -15.98
C LEU A 79 -24.24 1.67 -16.43
N VAL A 80 -25.56 1.84 -16.26
CA VAL A 80 -26.54 0.83 -16.68
C VAL A 80 -26.42 0.57 -18.18
N GLY A 81 -26.36 -0.71 -18.55
CA GLY A 81 -26.23 -1.18 -19.93
C GLY A 81 -24.80 -1.29 -20.46
N LYS A 82 -23.79 -0.79 -19.72
CA LYS A 82 -22.38 -0.92 -20.13
C LYS A 82 -21.85 -2.33 -19.87
N ASP A 83 -20.85 -2.72 -20.67
CA ASP A 83 -20.13 -3.99 -20.55
C ASP A 83 -19.09 -3.89 -19.41
N PRO A 84 -19.18 -4.69 -18.33
CA PRO A 84 -18.24 -4.62 -17.22
C PRO A 84 -16.82 -5.12 -17.59
N THR A 85 -16.62 -5.74 -18.76
CA THR A 85 -15.28 -6.13 -19.24
C THR A 85 -14.49 -4.96 -19.83
N ASP A 86 -15.16 -3.86 -20.19
CA ASP A 86 -14.52 -2.62 -20.66
C ASP A 86 -14.09 -1.73 -19.47
N GLN A 87 -13.13 -2.23 -18.69
CA GLN A 87 -12.63 -1.55 -17.49
C GLN A 87 -12.13 -0.13 -17.82
N THR A 88 -11.32 0.00 -18.87
CA THR A 88 -10.74 1.29 -19.28
C THR A 88 -11.80 2.26 -19.76
N GLY A 89 -12.79 1.83 -20.55
CA GLY A 89 -13.88 2.70 -20.97
C GLY A 89 -14.73 3.18 -19.80
N ILE A 90 -15.04 2.30 -18.83
CA ILE A 90 -15.83 2.67 -17.64
C ILE A 90 -15.05 3.61 -16.71
N ASP A 91 -13.78 3.32 -16.41
CA ASP A 91 -12.95 4.18 -15.56
C ASP A 91 -12.80 5.57 -16.18
N ASN A 92 -12.46 5.64 -17.48
CA ASN A 92 -12.32 6.92 -18.20
C ASN A 92 -13.64 7.70 -18.24
N PHE A 93 -14.77 7.02 -18.43
CA PHE A 93 -16.08 7.68 -18.40
C PHE A 93 -16.37 8.31 -17.02
N MET A 94 -16.09 7.59 -15.92
CA MET A 94 -16.28 8.13 -14.58
C MET A 94 -15.35 9.32 -14.30
N VAL A 95 -14.07 9.21 -14.66
CA VAL A 95 -13.05 10.23 -14.34
C VAL A 95 -13.17 11.45 -15.24
N HIS A 96 -13.28 11.27 -16.56
CA HIS A 96 -13.21 12.37 -17.52
C HIS A 96 -14.57 13.06 -17.74
N GLU A 97 -15.66 12.29 -17.80
CA GLU A 97 -16.98 12.82 -18.19
C GLU A 97 -17.88 13.10 -16.98
N LEU A 98 -17.97 12.16 -16.02
CA LEU A 98 -18.86 12.33 -14.87
C LEU A 98 -18.25 13.25 -13.79
N ASP A 99 -16.98 13.05 -13.46
CA ASP A 99 -16.25 13.89 -12.50
C ASP A 99 -15.67 15.14 -13.17
N GLY A 100 -14.70 14.96 -14.07
CA GLY A 100 -14.09 16.01 -14.87
C GLY A 100 -13.18 16.99 -14.11
N THR A 101 -12.88 16.74 -12.83
CA THR A 101 -12.06 17.67 -12.03
C THR A 101 -10.57 17.38 -12.16
N GLN A 102 -9.78 18.46 -12.32
CA GLN A 102 -8.32 18.42 -12.43
C GLN A 102 -7.65 19.39 -11.47
N ASN A 103 -6.43 19.03 -11.04
CA ASN A 103 -5.47 19.92 -10.40
C ASN A 103 -4.17 20.00 -11.26
N LYS A 104 -3.13 20.66 -10.77
CA LYS A 104 -1.84 20.77 -11.48
C LYS A 104 -1.19 19.40 -11.81
N TRP A 105 -1.58 18.34 -11.11
CA TRP A 105 -1.04 16.98 -11.22
C TRP A 105 -1.96 15.98 -11.92
N GLY A 106 -3.11 16.41 -12.46
CA GLY A 106 -4.01 15.53 -13.22
C GLY A 106 -5.41 15.44 -12.61
N TRP A 107 -6.11 14.33 -12.86
CA TRP A 107 -7.50 14.13 -12.46
C TRP A 107 -7.62 13.91 -10.94
N CYS A 108 -8.18 14.88 -10.23
CA CYS A 108 -8.23 14.87 -8.76
C CYS A 108 -9.50 14.23 -8.18
N LYS A 109 -10.51 13.96 -9.02
CA LYS A 109 -11.72 13.18 -8.66
C LYS A 109 -12.53 13.82 -7.52
N GLN A 110 -12.42 15.13 -7.37
CA GLN A 110 -12.93 15.88 -6.23
C GLN A 110 -14.46 15.99 -6.22
N LYS A 111 -15.10 16.04 -7.40
CA LYS A 111 -16.55 16.27 -7.52
C LYS A 111 -17.34 15.04 -7.06
N LEU A 112 -16.95 13.85 -7.53
CA LEU A 112 -17.61 12.60 -7.19
C LEU A 112 -16.99 11.94 -5.95
N GLY A 113 -15.70 12.19 -5.69
CA GLY A 113 -14.91 11.55 -4.65
C GLY A 113 -14.16 10.34 -5.18
N ALA A 114 -12.85 10.29 -4.93
CA ALA A 114 -12.01 9.16 -5.32
C ALA A 114 -12.48 7.83 -4.72
N ASN A 115 -13.04 7.87 -3.49
CA ASN A 115 -13.65 6.72 -2.83
C ASN A 115 -14.93 6.22 -3.53
N ALA A 116 -15.75 7.10 -4.09
CA ALA A 116 -16.93 6.71 -4.87
C ALA A 116 -16.53 6.05 -6.19
N ILE A 117 -15.60 6.69 -6.93
CA ILE A 117 -15.12 6.19 -8.23
C ILE A 117 -14.40 4.85 -8.07
N LEU A 118 -13.48 4.76 -7.11
CA LEU A 118 -12.72 3.53 -6.90
C LEU A 118 -13.62 2.36 -6.51
N ALA A 119 -14.60 2.56 -5.61
CA ALA A 119 -15.48 1.48 -5.18
C ALA A 119 -16.22 0.85 -6.37
N VAL A 120 -16.69 1.68 -7.29
CA VAL A 120 -17.32 1.24 -8.54
C VAL A 120 -16.29 0.57 -9.46
N SER A 121 -15.11 1.17 -9.66
CA SER A 121 -14.03 0.63 -10.49
C SER A 121 -13.62 -0.78 -10.07
N LEU A 122 -13.43 -1.01 -8.77
CA LEU A 122 -13.09 -2.32 -8.20
C LEU A 122 -14.21 -3.35 -8.39
N ALA A 123 -15.47 -2.96 -8.14
CA ALA A 123 -16.62 -3.85 -8.30
C ALA A 123 -16.87 -4.22 -9.77
N VAL A 124 -16.65 -3.28 -10.70
CA VAL A 124 -16.68 -3.52 -12.15
C VAL A 124 -15.57 -4.47 -12.56
N CYS A 125 -14.35 -4.32 -12.05
CA CYS A 125 -13.24 -5.23 -12.35
C CYS A 125 -13.56 -6.68 -11.92
N LYS A 126 -14.15 -6.86 -10.73
CA LYS A 126 -14.65 -8.16 -10.26
C LYS A 126 -15.75 -8.71 -11.18
N ALA A 127 -16.67 -7.86 -11.62
CA ALA A 127 -17.72 -8.24 -12.55
C ALA A 127 -17.17 -8.65 -13.93
N GLY A 128 -16.17 -7.94 -14.44
CA GLY A 128 -15.47 -8.25 -15.69
C GLY A 128 -14.77 -9.62 -15.64
N ALA A 129 -14.13 -9.94 -14.52
CA ALA A 129 -13.57 -11.27 -14.26
C ALA A 129 -14.64 -12.36 -14.28
N GLY A 130 -15.77 -12.11 -13.61
CA GLY A 130 -16.91 -13.03 -13.55
C GLY A 130 -17.58 -13.28 -14.90
N VAL A 131 -17.78 -12.24 -15.72
CA VAL A 131 -18.25 -12.36 -17.12
C VAL A 131 -17.29 -13.20 -17.95
N SER A 132 -15.99 -12.96 -17.76
CA SER A 132 -14.92 -13.71 -18.44
C SER A 132 -14.75 -15.14 -17.89
N LYS A 133 -15.40 -15.49 -16.78
CA LYS A 133 -15.29 -16.77 -16.07
C LYS A 133 -13.85 -17.15 -15.72
N ILE A 134 -13.07 -16.15 -15.31
CA ILE A 134 -11.68 -16.32 -14.86
C ILE A 134 -11.51 -15.73 -13.46
N PRO A 135 -10.51 -16.17 -12.70
CA PRO A 135 -10.15 -15.55 -11.42
C PRO A 135 -9.77 -14.07 -11.59
N LEU A 136 -9.97 -13.28 -10.55
CA LEU A 136 -9.74 -11.83 -10.59
C LEU A 136 -8.28 -11.49 -10.92
N TYR A 137 -7.31 -12.18 -10.31
CA TYR A 137 -5.88 -11.99 -10.63
C TYR A 137 -5.58 -12.21 -12.12
N GLN A 138 -6.24 -13.16 -12.78
CA GLN A 138 -6.04 -13.43 -14.21
C GLN A 138 -6.71 -12.35 -15.07
N HIS A 139 -7.88 -11.86 -14.67
CA HIS A 139 -8.53 -10.73 -15.33
C HIS A 139 -7.66 -9.46 -15.27
N ILE A 140 -7.11 -9.15 -14.09
CA ILE A 140 -6.18 -8.03 -13.90
C ILE A 140 -4.92 -8.22 -14.78
N ALA A 141 -4.36 -9.42 -14.84
CA ALA A 141 -3.23 -9.71 -15.71
C ALA A 141 -3.55 -9.45 -17.18
N ASN A 142 -4.74 -9.84 -17.64
CA ASN A 142 -5.19 -9.59 -19.01
C ASN A 142 -5.31 -8.08 -19.29
N LEU A 143 -5.88 -7.30 -18.37
CA LEU A 143 -5.96 -5.83 -18.47
C LEU A 143 -4.55 -5.18 -18.52
N ALA A 144 -3.61 -5.71 -17.72
CA ALA A 144 -2.23 -5.25 -17.71
C ALA A 144 -1.41 -5.72 -18.92
N GLY A 145 -1.86 -6.75 -19.64
CA GLY A 145 -1.08 -7.41 -20.69
C GLY A 145 0.02 -8.35 -20.15
N ASN A 146 -0.08 -8.76 -18.89
CA ASN A 146 0.88 -9.62 -18.23
C ASN A 146 0.63 -11.09 -18.59
N LYS A 147 1.68 -11.78 -19.04
CA LYS A 147 1.62 -13.20 -19.42
C LYS A 147 2.13 -14.14 -18.34
N LYS A 148 2.94 -13.63 -17.42
CA LYS A 148 3.52 -14.39 -16.30
C LYS A 148 3.01 -13.79 -15.01
N LEU A 149 2.50 -14.65 -14.15
CA LEU A 149 2.08 -14.30 -12.81
C LEU A 149 3.19 -14.65 -11.82
N VAL A 150 3.20 -13.97 -10.69
CA VAL A 150 4.15 -14.23 -9.61
C VAL A 150 3.49 -13.94 -8.27
N LEU A 151 3.73 -14.80 -7.30
CA LEU A 151 3.32 -14.56 -5.92
C LEU A 151 4.33 -13.58 -5.28
N PRO A 152 3.83 -12.52 -4.63
CA PRO A 152 4.68 -11.46 -4.09
C PRO A 152 5.37 -11.89 -2.80
N VAL A 153 6.56 -11.34 -2.52
CA VAL A 153 7.14 -11.34 -1.17
C VAL A 153 6.29 -10.46 -0.25
N PRO A 154 5.75 -10.98 0.86
CA PRO A 154 5.05 -10.16 1.84
C PRO A 154 6.04 -9.33 2.67
N ALA A 155 5.80 -8.02 2.76
CA ALA A 155 6.45 -7.12 3.71
C ALA A 155 5.54 -6.92 4.92
N PHE A 156 5.82 -7.67 6.00
CA PHE A 156 5.00 -7.63 7.21
C PHE A 156 5.42 -6.48 8.10
N ASN A 157 4.55 -5.48 8.31
CA ASN A 157 4.76 -4.44 9.31
C ASN A 157 4.68 -5.05 10.73
N VAL A 158 5.77 -5.00 11.50
CA VAL A 158 5.87 -5.70 12.79
C VAL A 158 6.22 -4.80 13.97
N ILE A 159 6.80 -3.62 13.74
CA ILE A 159 6.99 -2.56 14.75
C ILE A 159 6.54 -1.23 14.17
N ASN A 160 5.70 -0.52 14.92
CA ASN A 160 5.17 0.79 14.56
C ASN A 160 5.86 1.91 15.35
N GLY A 161 6.11 3.03 14.68
CA GLY A 161 6.51 4.32 15.23
C GLY A 161 5.74 5.44 14.54
N GLY A 162 6.39 6.60 14.36
CA GLY A 162 5.82 7.76 13.67
C GLY A 162 4.42 8.12 14.20
N SER A 163 3.54 8.47 13.27
CA SER A 163 2.13 8.81 13.54
C SER A 163 1.24 7.59 13.84
N HIS A 164 1.77 6.36 13.69
CA HIS A 164 1.06 5.10 13.96
C HIS A 164 1.19 4.61 15.42
N ALA A 165 2.03 5.26 16.24
CA ALA A 165 2.27 4.85 17.61
C ALA A 165 2.61 6.03 18.55
N GLY A 166 2.09 5.97 19.79
CA GLY A 166 2.41 6.94 20.85
C GLY A 166 3.77 6.76 21.53
N ASN A 167 4.70 6.01 20.92
CA ASN A 167 6.09 5.88 21.38
C ASN A 167 6.96 7.04 20.86
N LYS A 168 8.26 7.07 21.19
CA LYS A 168 9.20 8.12 20.72
C LYS A 168 9.73 7.90 19.30
N LEU A 169 9.59 6.68 18.79
CA LEU A 169 10.17 6.24 17.52
C LEU A 169 9.69 7.13 16.37
N ALA A 170 10.62 7.84 15.70
CA ALA A 170 10.26 8.76 14.62
C ALA A 170 9.78 8.02 13.36
N MET A 171 10.47 6.96 12.98
CA MET A 171 10.19 6.19 11.77
C MET A 171 8.91 5.38 11.92
N GLN A 172 8.09 5.36 10.88
CA GLN A 172 6.70 4.88 10.98
C GLN A 172 6.58 3.37 11.08
N GLU A 173 7.35 2.61 10.29
CA GLU A 173 7.22 1.16 10.24
C GLU A 173 8.54 0.42 10.03
N PHE A 174 8.64 -0.73 10.69
CA PHE A 174 9.71 -1.68 10.49
C PHE A 174 9.10 -3.01 10.07
N MET A 175 9.50 -3.48 8.90
CA MET A 175 8.93 -4.61 8.21
C MET A 175 9.91 -5.77 8.12
N VAL A 176 9.37 -7.00 8.03
CA VAL A 176 10.16 -8.19 7.72
C VAL A 176 9.71 -8.81 6.40
N LEU A 177 10.69 -9.19 5.56
CA LEU A 177 10.51 -9.68 4.20
C LEU A 177 11.13 -11.09 4.06
N PRO A 178 10.34 -12.17 3.97
CA PRO A 178 10.83 -13.55 3.81
C PRO A 178 11.29 -13.85 2.37
N VAL A 179 12.31 -13.14 1.88
CA VAL A 179 12.81 -13.29 0.50
C VAL A 179 13.43 -14.67 0.24
N GLY A 180 13.89 -15.37 1.29
CA GLY A 180 14.50 -16.69 1.21
C GLY A 180 13.53 -17.87 1.33
N ALA A 181 12.22 -17.62 1.33
CA ALA A 181 11.21 -18.67 1.24
C ALA A 181 11.11 -19.24 -0.19
N SER A 182 10.70 -20.49 -0.34
CA SER A 182 10.50 -21.17 -1.62
C SER A 182 9.09 -21.03 -2.18
N SER A 183 8.15 -20.53 -1.38
CA SER A 183 6.73 -20.38 -1.69
C SER A 183 6.12 -19.25 -0.85
N PHE A 184 4.97 -18.73 -1.27
CA PHE A 184 4.22 -17.77 -0.48
C PHE A 184 3.74 -18.39 0.84
N ARG A 185 3.31 -19.66 0.84
CA ARG A 185 2.97 -20.41 2.05
C ARG A 185 4.12 -20.47 3.04
N GLU A 186 5.34 -20.75 2.59
CA GLU A 186 6.50 -20.74 3.46
C GLU A 186 6.82 -19.32 3.94
N ALA A 187 6.68 -18.30 3.09
CA ALA A 187 6.87 -16.90 3.47
C ALA A 187 5.91 -16.48 4.59
N MET A 188 4.63 -16.87 4.50
CA MET A 188 3.63 -16.65 5.55
C MET A 188 4.02 -17.33 6.86
N LYS A 189 4.50 -18.58 6.81
CA LYS A 189 4.99 -19.29 7.99
C LYS A 189 6.15 -18.53 8.63
N MET A 190 7.17 -18.17 7.84
CA MET A 190 8.34 -17.42 8.34
C MET A 190 7.93 -16.10 8.99
N GLY A 191 7.07 -15.32 8.33
CA GLY A 191 6.58 -14.05 8.87
C GLY A 191 5.81 -14.20 10.18
N ALA A 192 4.92 -15.19 10.28
CA ALA A 192 4.15 -15.45 11.49
C ALA A 192 5.04 -15.91 12.67
N GLU A 193 6.01 -16.80 12.42
CA GLU A 193 6.95 -17.28 13.45
C GLU A 193 7.88 -16.16 13.93
N VAL A 194 8.37 -15.30 13.02
CA VAL A 194 9.15 -14.09 13.39
C VAL A 194 8.30 -13.12 14.21
N TYR A 195 7.05 -12.87 13.80
CA TYR A 195 6.13 -11.97 14.51
C TYR A 195 5.84 -12.47 15.94
N HIS A 196 5.59 -13.76 16.12
CA HIS A 196 5.38 -14.34 17.46
C HIS A 196 6.67 -14.37 18.30
N SER A 197 7.82 -14.60 17.67
CA SER A 197 9.13 -14.50 18.33
C SER A 197 9.40 -13.07 18.81
N LEU A 198 9.09 -12.08 17.97
CA LEU A 198 9.18 -10.66 18.30
C LEU A 198 8.25 -10.30 19.46
N LYS A 199 6.99 -10.79 19.45
CA LYS A 199 6.05 -10.61 20.57
C LYS A 199 6.65 -11.07 21.89
N ALA A 200 7.30 -12.24 21.90
CA ALA A 200 7.92 -12.78 23.10
C ALA A 200 9.13 -11.95 23.56
N VAL A 201 9.95 -11.46 22.62
CA VAL A 201 11.08 -10.56 22.91
C VAL A 201 10.57 -9.25 23.52
N ILE A 202 9.57 -8.62 22.91
CA ILE A 202 8.96 -7.37 23.39
C ILE A 202 8.34 -7.58 24.76
N LYS A 203 7.55 -8.65 24.95
CA LYS A 203 6.93 -8.97 26.26
C LYS A 203 7.97 -9.07 27.36
N LYS A 204 9.10 -9.73 27.09
CA LYS A 204 10.18 -9.92 28.06
C LYS A 204 10.85 -8.59 28.42
N LYS A 205 11.02 -7.68 27.47
CA LYS A 205 11.77 -6.43 27.64
C LYS A 205 10.91 -5.28 28.15
N TYR A 206 9.69 -5.12 27.64
CA TYR A 206 8.82 -3.96 27.89
C TYR A 206 7.51 -4.32 28.60
N GLY A 207 7.27 -5.60 28.90
CA GLY A 207 6.06 -6.05 29.58
C GLY A 207 4.91 -6.43 28.63
N LEU A 208 3.81 -6.92 29.22
CA LEU A 208 2.67 -7.47 28.48
C LEU A 208 1.97 -6.41 27.61
N ASP A 209 1.78 -5.20 28.13
CA ASP A 209 1.02 -4.14 27.47
C ASP A 209 1.69 -3.66 26.18
N ALA A 210 3.02 -3.74 26.11
CA ALA A 210 3.80 -3.45 24.89
C ALA A 210 3.55 -4.46 23.75
N THR A 211 2.80 -5.54 24.00
CA THR A 211 2.39 -6.51 22.98
C THR A 211 0.99 -6.26 22.39
N ASN A 212 0.36 -5.16 22.78
CA ASN A 212 -0.77 -4.61 22.03
C ASN A 212 -0.30 -4.17 20.64
N VAL A 213 -1.25 -4.08 19.71
CA VAL A 213 -0.98 -3.83 18.29
C VAL A 213 -1.60 -2.51 17.86
N GLY A 214 -0.93 -1.81 16.94
CA GLY A 214 -1.49 -0.62 16.28
C GLY A 214 -2.46 -0.97 15.15
N ASP A 215 -2.79 0.05 14.33
CA ASP A 215 -3.77 -0.04 13.24
C ASP A 215 -3.47 -1.17 12.24
N GLU A 216 -2.18 -1.45 12.00
CA GLU A 216 -1.72 -2.41 11.00
C GLU A 216 -1.26 -3.75 11.59
N GLY A 217 -1.49 -3.94 12.89
CA GLY A 217 -1.17 -5.19 13.58
C GLY A 217 0.28 -5.29 14.09
N GLY A 218 1.16 -4.34 13.76
CA GLY A 218 2.51 -4.24 14.33
C GLY A 218 2.49 -3.83 15.81
N PHE A 219 3.54 -4.18 16.55
CA PHE A 219 3.69 -3.79 17.96
C PHE A 219 4.12 -2.34 18.09
N ALA A 220 3.76 -1.69 19.20
CA ALA A 220 4.17 -0.31 19.51
C ALA A 220 4.90 -0.22 20.86
N PRO A 221 6.03 -0.93 21.05
CA PRO A 221 6.81 -0.82 22.28
C PRO A 221 7.35 0.60 22.47
N SER A 222 7.61 1.00 23.72
CA SER A 222 8.20 2.29 24.10
C SER A 222 9.71 2.36 23.79
N ILE A 223 10.05 2.12 22.53
CA ILE A 223 11.40 2.25 21.97
C ILE A 223 11.83 3.71 22.05
N GLN A 224 13.09 3.94 22.42
CA GLN A 224 13.67 5.29 22.53
C GLN A 224 14.39 5.73 21.26
N GLU A 225 15.01 4.79 20.52
CA GLU A 225 15.80 5.09 19.33
C GLU A 225 15.52 4.12 18.17
N ASN A 226 15.60 4.59 16.91
CA ASN A 226 15.34 3.75 15.73
C ASN A 226 16.19 2.48 15.66
N LYS A 227 17.45 2.56 16.11
CA LYS A 227 18.38 1.42 16.14
C LYS A 227 17.89 0.28 17.04
N GLU A 228 17.22 0.61 18.14
CA GLU A 228 16.67 -0.38 19.06
C GLU A 228 15.54 -1.20 18.41
N GLY A 229 14.73 -0.59 17.54
CA GLY A 229 13.73 -1.32 16.73
C GLY A 229 14.37 -2.35 15.81
N LEU A 230 15.46 -1.97 15.12
CA LEU A 230 16.21 -2.86 14.23
C LEU A 230 16.88 -4.01 15.00
N GLU A 231 17.42 -3.76 16.20
CA GLU A 231 17.98 -4.81 17.06
C GLU A 231 16.92 -5.81 17.55
N LEU A 232 15.72 -5.33 17.87
CA LEU A 232 14.60 -6.22 18.24
C LEU A 232 14.22 -7.15 17.08
N LEU A 233 14.18 -6.62 15.85
CA LEU A 233 13.90 -7.43 14.65
C LEU A 233 15.00 -8.44 14.37
N LYS A 234 16.26 -8.02 14.41
CA LYS A 234 17.41 -8.90 14.24
C LYS A 234 17.37 -10.06 15.24
N THR A 235 17.11 -9.75 16.52
CA THR A 235 16.97 -10.75 17.58
C THR A 235 15.79 -11.70 17.33
N ALA A 236 14.65 -11.18 16.88
CA ALA A 236 13.47 -12.00 16.60
C ALA A 236 13.68 -12.93 15.41
N ILE A 237 14.31 -12.45 14.33
CA ILE A 237 14.66 -13.23 13.14
C ILE A 237 15.63 -14.36 13.51
N GLU A 238 16.66 -14.05 14.31
CA GLU A 238 17.62 -15.05 14.78
C GLU A 238 16.95 -16.13 15.63
N LYS A 239 16.09 -15.73 16.59
CA LYS A 239 15.36 -16.68 17.45
C LYS A 239 14.39 -17.57 16.69
N ALA A 240 13.80 -17.06 15.60
CA ALA A 240 12.94 -17.84 14.72
C ALA A 240 13.74 -18.77 13.78
N GLY A 241 15.07 -18.66 13.73
CA GLY A 241 15.92 -19.50 12.89
C GLY A 241 15.95 -19.09 11.41
N TYR A 242 15.64 -17.83 11.11
CA TYR A 242 15.50 -17.34 9.72
C TYR A 242 16.53 -16.29 9.30
N THR A 243 17.65 -16.19 10.02
CA THR A 243 18.79 -15.33 9.65
C THR A 243 19.22 -15.58 8.20
N GLY A 244 19.31 -14.50 7.41
CA GLY A 244 19.67 -14.55 5.99
C GLY A 244 18.54 -14.97 5.04
N LYS A 245 17.38 -15.42 5.56
CA LYS A 245 16.17 -15.72 4.76
C LYS A 245 15.10 -14.65 4.90
N VAL A 246 15.00 -14.05 6.09
CA VAL A 246 14.11 -12.92 6.37
C VAL A 246 14.97 -11.66 6.50
N LEU A 247 14.68 -10.68 5.66
CA LEU A 247 15.37 -9.38 5.61
C LEU A 247 14.46 -8.27 6.12
N ILE A 248 14.97 -7.05 6.22
CA ILE A 248 14.27 -5.91 6.82
C ILE A 248 13.89 -4.89 5.74
N GLY A 249 12.68 -4.36 5.85
CA GLY A 249 12.24 -3.16 5.14
C GLY A 249 11.83 -2.09 6.15
N MET A 250 11.83 -0.83 5.74
CA MET A 250 11.41 0.27 6.60
C MET A 250 10.51 1.21 5.81
N ASP A 251 9.49 1.75 6.46
CA ASP A 251 8.81 2.98 6.04
C ASP A 251 9.15 4.06 7.06
N VAL A 252 9.83 5.08 6.58
CA VAL A 252 10.27 6.18 7.42
C VAL A 252 9.15 7.20 7.59
N ALA A 253 8.34 7.44 6.54
CA ALA A 253 7.36 8.53 6.46
C ALA A 253 7.96 9.90 6.86
N ALA A 254 9.08 10.26 6.25
CA ALA A 254 9.88 11.40 6.70
C ALA A 254 9.18 12.77 6.61
N SER A 255 8.15 12.90 5.78
CA SER A 255 7.29 14.10 5.76
C SER A 255 6.64 14.41 7.11
N GLU A 256 6.31 13.40 7.91
CA GLU A 256 5.64 13.59 9.22
C GLU A 256 6.52 14.32 10.24
N PHE A 257 7.84 14.28 10.05
CA PHE A 257 8.80 14.92 10.94
C PHE A 257 9.75 15.87 10.20
N TYR A 258 9.38 16.28 8.99
CA TYR A 258 10.08 17.33 8.26
C TYR A 258 9.58 18.71 8.68
N ASN A 259 10.51 19.61 8.97
CA ASN A 259 10.22 20.99 9.29
C ASN A 259 10.50 21.88 8.07
N GLU A 260 9.45 22.35 7.41
CA GLU A 260 9.56 23.20 6.21
C GLU A 260 10.31 24.53 6.46
N LYS A 261 10.23 25.09 7.68
CA LYS A 261 10.88 26.37 8.00
C LYS A 261 12.38 26.22 8.11
N ASP A 262 12.82 25.16 8.78
CA ASP A 262 14.22 24.91 9.08
C ASP A 262 14.90 24.05 8.00
N LYS A 263 14.11 23.42 7.11
CA LYS A 263 14.54 22.41 6.12
C LYS A 263 15.34 21.28 6.76
N GLN A 264 14.83 20.79 7.89
CA GLN A 264 15.46 19.77 8.72
C GLN A 264 14.43 18.72 9.14
N TYR A 265 14.92 17.54 9.47
CA TYR A 265 14.15 16.40 9.95
C TYR A 265 14.32 16.27 11.47
N ASP A 266 13.22 16.19 12.21
CA ASP A 266 13.20 16.15 13.66
C ASP A 266 12.91 14.73 14.17
N LEU A 267 13.95 13.99 14.55
CA LEU A 267 13.79 12.60 15.00
C LEU A 267 13.12 12.48 16.38
N ASN A 268 12.78 13.61 17.01
CA ASN A 268 12.15 13.68 18.33
C ASN A 268 10.83 14.47 18.30
N PHE A 269 10.20 14.60 17.12
CA PHE A 269 9.04 15.47 16.88
C PHE A 269 7.81 15.21 17.76
N LYS A 270 7.72 14.03 18.39
CA LYS A 270 6.61 13.62 19.27
C LYS A 270 6.78 14.06 20.73
N GLU A 271 7.95 14.53 21.13
CA GLU A 271 8.18 14.93 22.52
C GLU A 271 7.61 16.33 22.81
N GLU A 272 6.83 16.45 23.88
CA GLU A 272 6.25 17.74 24.31
C GLU A 272 7.32 18.78 24.65
N ASN A 273 8.46 18.34 25.22
CA ASN A 273 9.59 19.19 25.61
C ASN A 273 10.74 19.10 24.59
N ASN A 274 10.43 19.02 23.30
CA ASN A 274 11.43 18.97 22.24
C ASN A 274 12.20 20.31 22.13
N ASP A 275 13.51 20.27 22.43
CA ASP A 275 14.41 21.43 22.36
C ASP A 275 15.05 21.62 20.96
N GLY A 276 14.73 20.74 20.01
CA GLY A 276 15.24 20.75 18.65
C GLY A 276 16.66 20.21 18.49
N SER A 277 17.27 19.63 19.53
CA SER A 277 18.63 19.08 19.47
C SER A 277 18.76 17.87 18.54
N GLU A 278 17.67 17.13 18.33
CA GLU A 278 17.57 15.96 17.45
C GLU A 278 17.20 16.31 15.99
N LYS A 279 17.19 17.61 15.65
CA LYS A 279 17.02 18.06 14.26
C LYS A 279 18.28 17.81 13.44
N ILE A 280 18.11 17.17 12.29
CA ILE A 280 19.21 16.84 11.37
C ILE A 280 18.88 17.26 9.94
N SER A 281 19.91 17.56 9.15
CA SER A 281 19.75 17.82 7.71
C SER A 281 19.49 16.53 6.93
N GLY A 282 18.98 16.63 5.71
CA GLY A 282 18.85 15.49 4.81
C GLY A 282 20.17 14.74 4.58
N ASP A 283 21.30 15.43 4.45
CA ASP A 283 22.62 14.79 4.33
C ASP A 283 23.04 13.97 5.58
N LYS A 284 22.69 14.46 6.78
CA LYS A 284 22.91 13.70 8.02
C LYS A 284 21.96 12.50 8.12
N LEU A 285 20.73 12.65 7.64
CA LEU A 285 19.74 11.58 7.59
C LEU A 285 20.15 10.48 6.59
N ILE A 286 20.74 10.84 5.44
CA ILE A 286 21.41 9.89 4.53
C ILE A 286 22.48 9.08 5.27
N THR A 287 23.35 9.76 6.03
CA THR A 287 24.44 9.10 6.79
C THR A 287 23.88 8.13 7.83
N LEU A 288 22.75 8.48 8.46
CA LEU A 288 22.05 7.61 9.39
C LEU A 288 21.54 6.34 8.68
N TYR A 289 20.88 6.47 7.53
CA TYR A 289 20.41 5.31 6.77
C TYR A 289 21.55 4.42 6.26
N GLU A 290 22.66 5.01 5.79
CA GLU A 290 23.87 4.26 5.42
C GLU A 290 24.39 3.43 6.59
N SER A 291 24.34 3.97 7.82
CA SER A 291 24.72 3.23 9.02
C SER A 291 23.78 2.05 9.30
N PHE A 292 22.47 2.21 9.06
CA PHE A 292 21.50 1.13 9.23
C PHE A 292 21.69 0.03 8.18
N ILE A 293 21.87 0.40 6.92
CA ILE A 293 22.11 -0.55 5.81
C ILE A 293 23.39 -1.36 6.06
N LYS A 294 24.41 -0.74 6.66
CA LYS A 294 25.66 -1.42 7.02
C LYS A 294 25.49 -2.42 8.17
N ASP A 295 24.73 -2.04 9.20
CA ASP A 295 24.63 -2.80 10.45
C ASP A 295 23.52 -3.87 10.42
N TYR A 296 22.53 -3.72 9.52
CA TYR A 296 21.32 -4.55 9.45
C TYR A 296 21.02 -5.03 8.01
N PRO A 297 20.32 -6.17 7.83
CA PRO A 297 19.97 -6.70 6.52
C PRO A 297 18.79 -5.95 5.89
N ILE A 298 18.93 -4.63 5.70
CA ILE A 298 17.90 -3.76 5.10
C ILE A 298 17.98 -3.88 3.58
N VAL A 299 16.85 -4.16 2.96
CA VAL A 299 16.71 -4.28 1.50
C VAL A 299 15.73 -3.30 0.87
N SER A 300 14.93 -2.62 1.68
CA SER A 300 13.98 -1.61 1.22
C SER A 300 13.80 -0.49 2.22
N ILE A 301 13.79 0.75 1.75
CA ILE A 301 13.46 1.95 2.52
C ILE A 301 12.41 2.76 1.74
N GLU A 302 11.26 2.95 2.36
CA GLU A 302 10.12 3.74 1.91
C GLU A 302 10.15 5.11 2.58
N ASP A 303 9.83 6.12 1.78
CA ASP A 303 9.79 7.54 2.14
C ASP A 303 10.92 8.08 3.05
N PRO A 304 12.20 7.90 2.66
CA PRO A 304 13.35 8.37 3.44
C PRO A 304 13.43 9.89 3.63
N PHE A 305 12.74 10.67 2.81
CA PHE A 305 12.75 12.14 2.85
C PHE A 305 11.34 12.68 2.61
N ASP A 306 11.18 13.98 2.89
CA ASP A 306 9.92 14.67 2.65
C ASP A 306 9.46 14.55 1.19
N GLN A 307 8.14 14.47 0.98
CA GLN A 307 7.46 14.32 -0.30
C GLN A 307 7.91 15.29 -1.41
N ASP A 308 8.52 16.44 -1.08
CA ASP A 308 9.07 17.39 -2.05
C ASP A 308 10.60 17.60 -1.93
N ASP A 309 11.31 16.81 -1.12
CA ASP A 309 12.78 16.83 -1.00
C ASP A 309 13.47 15.95 -2.07
N TRP A 310 13.18 16.28 -3.32
CA TRP A 310 13.69 15.59 -4.51
C TRP A 310 15.21 15.47 -4.56
N GLU A 311 15.92 16.47 -4.01
CA GLU A 311 17.38 16.52 -3.98
C GLU A 311 17.95 15.37 -3.13
N HIS A 312 17.47 15.20 -1.90
CA HIS A 312 18.00 14.15 -1.01
C HIS A 312 17.57 12.76 -1.45
N TYR A 313 16.37 12.61 -2.03
CA TYR A 313 15.96 11.37 -2.72
C TYR A 313 16.98 10.96 -3.80
N ALA A 314 17.29 11.87 -4.73
CA ALA A 314 18.24 11.58 -5.81
C ALA A 314 19.65 11.28 -5.29
N LYS A 315 20.14 12.05 -4.31
CA LYS A 315 21.45 11.80 -3.65
C LYS A 315 21.49 10.42 -3.00
N PHE A 316 20.46 10.04 -2.26
CA PHE A 316 20.40 8.76 -1.55
C PHE A 316 20.28 7.59 -2.52
N THR A 317 19.39 7.69 -3.50
CA THR A 317 19.23 6.67 -4.55
C THR A 317 20.50 6.47 -5.35
N ALA A 318 21.26 7.53 -5.66
CA ALA A 318 22.56 7.41 -6.31
C ALA A 318 23.61 6.66 -5.47
N LYS A 319 23.55 6.78 -4.13
CA LYS A 319 24.49 6.14 -3.20
C LYS A 319 24.20 4.67 -2.99
N VAL A 320 22.94 4.29 -2.78
CA VAL A 320 22.57 2.93 -2.32
C VAL A 320 21.57 2.20 -3.21
N GLY A 321 20.96 2.87 -4.20
CA GLY A 321 19.82 2.34 -4.96
C GLY A 321 20.10 1.10 -5.80
N LYS A 322 21.37 0.75 -6.00
CA LYS A 322 21.75 -0.53 -6.61
C LYS A 322 21.43 -1.70 -5.69
N ASP A 323 21.78 -1.58 -4.41
CA ASP A 323 21.72 -2.67 -3.44
C ASP A 323 20.43 -2.63 -2.60
N VAL A 324 19.88 -1.43 -2.39
CA VAL A 324 18.66 -1.21 -1.59
C VAL A 324 17.56 -0.62 -2.47
N GLN A 325 16.33 -1.13 -2.28
CA GLN A 325 15.15 -0.55 -2.89
C GLN A 325 14.77 0.76 -2.18
N ILE A 326 14.57 1.83 -2.95
CA ILE A 326 14.07 3.11 -2.46
C ILE A 326 12.66 3.26 -3.00
N VAL A 327 11.68 3.17 -2.11
CA VAL A 327 10.25 3.21 -2.44
C VAL A 327 9.76 4.64 -2.25
N GLY A 328 9.11 5.19 -3.27
CA GLY A 328 8.34 6.43 -3.14
C GLY A 328 6.86 6.13 -2.91
N ASP A 329 6.33 6.64 -1.80
CA ASP A 329 4.91 6.62 -1.43
C ASP A 329 4.34 8.04 -1.47
N ASP A 330 4.54 8.87 -0.45
CA ASP A 330 4.09 10.28 -0.43
C ASP A 330 4.77 11.10 -1.54
N LEU A 331 6.01 10.75 -1.90
CA LEU A 331 6.72 11.33 -3.04
C LEU A 331 5.94 11.15 -4.36
N LEU A 332 5.27 10.02 -4.54
CA LEU A 332 4.70 9.60 -5.82
C LEU A 332 3.17 9.64 -5.83
N VAL A 333 2.53 9.38 -4.70
CA VAL A 333 1.09 9.24 -4.46
C VAL A 333 0.36 8.44 -5.54
N THR A 334 1.02 7.40 -6.07
CA THR A 334 0.53 6.61 -7.20
C THR A 334 0.15 7.47 -8.44
N ASN A 335 0.68 8.68 -8.57
CA ASN A 335 0.35 9.63 -9.65
C ASN A 335 1.34 9.50 -10.83
N PRO A 336 0.88 9.17 -12.04
CA PRO A 336 1.76 8.99 -13.21
C PRO A 336 2.67 10.19 -13.52
N LYS A 337 2.23 11.43 -13.28
CA LYS A 337 3.08 12.63 -13.51
C LYS A 337 4.23 12.71 -12.51
N ARG A 338 3.97 12.42 -11.23
CA ARG A 338 5.03 12.40 -10.19
C ARG A 338 5.97 11.22 -10.39
N VAL A 339 5.44 10.05 -10.78
CA VAL A 339 6.26 8.90 -11.20
C VAL A 339 7.18 9.29 -12.35
N GLN A 340 6.66 9.96 -13.39
CA GLN A 340 7.47 10.40 -14.52
C GLN A 340 8.58 11.40 -14.11
N GLN A 341 8.27 12.34 -13.22
CA GLN A 341 9.25 13.27 -12.67
C GLN A 341 10.34 12.52 -11.89
N ALA A 342 9.95 11.62 -10.98
CA ALA A 342 10.86 10.84 -10.16
C ALA A 342 11.79 9.92 -10.98
N ILE A 343 11.29 9.37 -12.10
CA ILE A 343 12.10 8.65 -13.08
C ILE A 343 13.14 9.59 -13.70
N SER A 344 12.74 10.79 -14.12
CA SER A 344 13.64 11.75 -14.77
C SER A 344 14.73 12.27 -13.82
N GLU A 345 14.38 12.47 -12.55
CA GLU A 345 15.27 12.98 -11.50
C GLU A 345 16.05 11.87 -10.79
N LYS A 346 15.74 10.58 -11.08
CA LYS A 346 16.34 9.39 -10.45
C LYS A 346 16.18 9.38 -8.93
N SER A 347 15.02 9.85 -8.47
CA SER A 347 14.74 10.11 -7.05
C SER A 347 14.53 8.83 -6.25
N CYS A 348 13.93 7.80 -6.85
CA CYS A 348 13.70 6.50 -6.23
C CYS A 348 13.83 5.39 -7.30
N ASN A 349 13.62 4.14 -6.91
CA ASN A 349 13.69 2.99 -7.82
C ASN A 349 12.54 1.99 -7.61
N ALA A 350 11.50 2.41 -6.88
CA ALA A 350 10.30 1.65 -6.68
C ALA A 350 9.09 2.54 -6.38
N LEU A 351 7.92 2.08 -6.85
CA LEU A 351 6.63 2.69 -6.58
C LEU A 351 5.91 1.95 -5.44
N LEU A 352 5.41 2.66 -4.43
CA LEU A 352 4.34 2.12 -3.58
C LEU A 352 2.99 2.33 -4.29
N LEU A 353 2.34 1.23 -4.67
CA LEU A 353 1.06 1.25 -5.37
C LEU A 353 -0.09 1.19 -4.36
N LYS A 354 -0.75 2.33 -4.14
CA LYS A 354 -2.01 2.42 -3.38
C LYS A 354 -3.14 2.83 -4.32
N VAL A 355 -4.01 1.88 -4.66
CA VAL A 355 -5.08 2.09 -5.67
C VAL A 355 -6.02 3.25 -5.34
N ASN A 356 -6.23 3.55 -4.06
CA ASN A 356 -7.10 4.66 -3.65
C ASN A 356 -6.42 6.03 -3.69
N GLN A 357 -5.09 6.11 -3.77
CA GLN A 357 -4.38 7.38 -4.01
C GLN A 357 -4.59 7.87 -5.45
N ILE A 358 -4.77 6.97 -6.41
CA ILE A 358 -5.04 7.33 -7.81
C ILE A 358 -6.53 7.25 -8.17
N GLY A 359 -7.29 6.31 -7.61
CA GLY A 359 -8.75 6.31 -7.64
C GLY A 359 -9.42 5.42 -8.70
N THR A 360 -8.67 4.75 -9.58
CA THR A 360 -9.21 3.73 -10.51
C THR A 360 -8.25 2.56 -10.71
N VAL A 361 -8.77 1.41 -11.15
CA VAL A 361 -7.96 0.25 -11.55
C VAL A 361 -7.12 0.57 -12.79
N THR A 362 -7.70 1.26 -13.76
CA THR A 362 -7.00 1.64 -15.01
C THR A 362 -5.79 2.52 -14.75
N GLU A 363 -5.94 3.64 -14.02
CA GLU A 363 -4.80 4.53 -13.73
C GLU A 363 -3.76 3.84 -12.81
N SER A 364 -4.19 2.91 -11.96
CA SER A 364 -3.27 2.07 -11.17
C SER A 364 -2.41 1.17 -12.07
N ILE A 365 -3.01 0.52 -13.07
CA ILE A 365 -2.28 -0.28 -14.07
C ILE A 365 -1.29 0.59 -14.84
N GLU A 366 -1.69 1.81 -15.23
CA GLU A 366 -0.82 2.75 -15.94
C GLU A 366 0.41 3.17 -15.12
N ALA A 367 0.21 3.52 -13.84
CA ALA A 367 1.31 3.84 -12.93
C ALA A 367 2.30 2.66 -12.81
N VAL A 368 1.79 1.44 -12.65
CA VAL A 368 2.64 0.23 -12.62
C VAL A 368 3.38 0.01 -13.92
N LYS A 369 2.72 0.14 -15.07
CA LYS A 369 3.37 -0.02 -16.38
C LYS A 369 4.51 0.98 -16.56
N LEU A 370 4.28 2.24 -16.19
CA LEU A 370 5.31 3.28 -16.27
C LEU A 370 6.51 2.97 -15.37
N SER A 371 6.28 2.54 -14.13
CA SER A 371 7.36 2.15 -13.21
C SER A 371 8.15 0.95 -13.74
N LYS A 372 7.47 -0.11 -14.20
CA LYS A 372 8.13 -1.30 -14.74
C LYS A 372 8.98 -1.01 -15.98
N GLN A 373 8.46 -0.19 -16.91
CA GLN A 373 9.21 0.26 -18.08
C GLN A 373 10.48 1.05 -17.74
N ALA A 374 10.51 1.72 -16.59
CA ALA A 374 11.69 2.40 -16.06
C ALA A 374 12.64 1.46 -15.28
N GLY A 375 12.35 0.16 -15.21
CA GLY A 375 13.11 -0.84 -14.45
C GLY A 375 12.90 -0.74 -12.94
N TRP A 376 11.79 -0.16 -12.48
CA TRP A 376 11.50 0.02 -11.06
C TRP A 376 10.71 -1.13 -10.46
N GLY A 377 10.99 -1.45 -9.20
CA GLY A 377 10.11 -2.30 -8.41
C GLY A 377 8.74 -1.66 -8.20
N VAL A 378 7.73 -2.49 -7.95
CA VAL A 378 6.41 -1.99 -7.55
C VAL A 378 5.99 -2.77 -6.31
N MET A 379 5.65 -2.06 -5.23
CA MET A 379 5.12 -2.67 -4.02
C MET A 379 3.64 -2.35 -3.90
N THR A 380 2.79 -3.37 -4.07
CA THR A 380 1.36 -3.22 -3.81
C THR A 380 1.15 -2.97 -2.33
N SER A 381 0.34 -1.97 -1.98
CA SER A 381 0.17 -1.55 -0.59
C SER A 381 -1.29 -1.46 -0.18
N HIS A 382 -1.53 -1.79 1.09
CA HIS A 382 -2.76 -1.51 1.82
C HIS A 382 -2.89 -0.02 2.20
N ARG A 383 -3.89 0.31 3.02
CA ARG A 383 -3.90 1.54 3.83
C ARG A 383 -4.08 1.23 5.31
N SER A 384 -3.84 2.20 6.18
CA SER A 384 -4.02 2.05 7.63
C SER A 384 -5.48 1.74 8.00
N GLY A 385 -6.48 2.29 7.31
CA GLY A 385 -7.88 1.89 7.41
C GLY A 385 -8.26 0.90 6.31
N GLU A 386 -8.07 -0.40 6.54
CA GLU A 386 -8.45 -1.43 5.56
C GLU A 386 -9.86 -1.97 5.78
N THR A 387 -10.34 -2.76 4.81
CA THR A 387 -11.59 -3.51 4.90
C THR A 387 -11.33 -5.01 4.79
N GLU A 388 -12.37 -5.83 4.84
CA GLU A 388 -12.29 -7.27 4.54
C GLU A 388 -12.05 -7.57 3.05
N ASP A 389 -12.14 -6.57 2.16
CA ASP A 389 -11.94 -6.74 0.72
C ASP A 389 -10.51 -7.22 0.42
N THR A 390 -10.35 -8.22 -0.44
CA THR A 390 -9.06 -8.83 -0.76
C THR A 390 -8.46 -8.37 -2.09
N PHE A 391 -9.03 -7.36 -2.75
CA PHE A 391 -8.68 -6.95 -4.12
C PHE A 391 -7.17 -6.79 -4.35
N ILE A 392 -6.45 -6.17 -3.42
CA ILE A 392 -5.02 -5.90 -3.60
C ILE A 392 -4.14 -7.17 -3.62
N ALA A 393 -4.63 -8.30 -3.10
CA ALA A 393 -3.96 -9.59 -3.23
C ALA A 393 -3.97 -10.08 -4.69
N ASP A 394 -5.15 -10.11 -5.30
CA ASP A 394 -5.33 -10.42 -6.72
C ASP A 394 -4.62 -9.41 -7.63
N LEU A 395 -4.61 -8.13 -7.23
CA LEU A 395 -3.90 -7.07 -7.93
C LEU A 395 -2.39 -7.31 -7.96
N ALA A 396 -1.77 -7.63 -6.81
CA ALA A 396 -0.32 -7.87 -6.74
C ALA A 396 0.11 -9.03 -7.66
N VAL A 397 -0.69 -10.10 -7.70
CA VAL A 397 -0.43 -11.26 -8.57
C VAL A 397 -0.69 -10.92 -10.04
N GLY A 398 -1.83 -10.32 -10.36
CA GLY A 398 -2.20 -9.98 -11.73
C GLY A 398 -1.27 -8.95 -12.37
N LEU A 399 -0.80 -7.98 -11.57
CA LEU A 399 0.19 -7.00 -12.00
C LEU A 399 1.62 -7.53 -11.95
N ALA A 400 1.83 -8.73 -11.40
CA ALA A 400 3.13 -9.35 -11.17
C ALA A 400 4.13 -8.38 -10.51
N THR A 401 3.72 -7.73 -9.42
CA THR A 401 4.52 -6.72 -8.72
C THR A 401 5.69 -7.32 -7.95
N GLY A 402 5.57 -8.59 -7.53
CA GLY A 402 6.64 -9.33 -6.85
C GLY A 402 6.77 -9.03 -5.36
N GLN A 403 6.03 -8.05 -4.84
CA GLN A 403 6.09 -7.63 -3.45
C GLN A 403 4.79 -6.92 -3.03
N ILE A 404 4.37 -7.16 -1.79
CA ILE A 404 3.14 -6.60 -1.21
C ILE A 404 3.35 -6.26 0.26
N LYS A 405 2.95 -5.05 0.67
CA LYS A 405 2.87 -4.60 2.06
C LYS A 405 1.41 -4.51 2.44
N THR A 406 0.92 -5.45 3.25
CA THR A 406 -0.49 -5.45 3.69
C THR A 406 -0.66 -5.69 5.18
N GLY A 407 0.29 -5.20 5.98
CA GLY A 407 0.27 -5.19 7.45
C GLY A 407 0.92 -6.41 8.09
N ALA A 408 0.82 -6.53 9.40
CA ALA A 408 1.31 -7.68 10.16
C ALA A 408 0.56 -8.97 9.80
N PRO A 409 1.08 -10.17 10.14
CA PRO A 409 0.29 -11.39 10.22
C PRO A 409 -0.65 -11.37 11.45
N CYS A 410 -1.40 -10.28 11.62
CA CYS A 410 -2.31 -9.99 12.71
C CYS A 410 -3.41 -9.04 12.21
N ARG A 411 -4.62 -9.17 12.78
CA ARG A 411 -5.85 -8.46 12.38
C ARG A 411 -6.39 -8.91 11.00
N SER A 412 -7.69 -9.17 10.92
CA SER A 412 -8.28 -9.92 9.80
C SER A 412 -8.35 -9.12 8.50
N GLU A 413 -8.42 -7.80 8.54
CA GLU A 413 -8.34 -6.95 7.36
C GLU A 413 -6.97 -7.05 6.66
N ARG A 414 -5.93 -7.47 7.40
CA ARG A 414 -4.56 -7.76 6.88
C ARG A 414 -4.49 -9.20 6.39
N LEU A 415 -4.85 -10.13 7.29
CA LEU A 415 -4.85 -11.57 7.01
C LEU A 415 -5.79 -11.95 5.87
N ALA A 416 -6.85 -11.19 5.59
CA ALA A 416 -7.73 -11.44 4.45
C ALA A 416 -6.94 -11.46 3.13
N LYS A 417 -6.01 -10.52 2.93
CA LYS A 417 -5.17 -10.42 1.73
C LYS A 417 -4.13 -11.54 1.69
N TYR A 418 -3.45 -11.79 2.81
CA TYR A 418 -2.49 -12.88 2.91
C TYR A 418 -3.14 -14.26 2.69
N ASN A 419 -4.32 -14.49 3.26
CA ASN A 419 -5.08 -15.71 3.04
C ASN A 419 -5.59 -15.81 1.61
N GLN A 420 -5.90 -14.70 0.95
CA GLN A 420 -6.23 -14.70 -0.47
C GLN A 420 -5.02 -15.10 -1.33
N LEU A 421 -3.82 -14.61 -1.01
CA LEU A 421 -2.58 -15.03 -1.69
C LEU A 421 -2.28 -16.53 -1.48
N LEU A 422 -2.57 -17.10 -0.30
CA LEU A 422 -2.47 -18.54 -0.08
C LEU A 422 -3.43 -19.34 -0.98
N ARG A 423 -4.67 -18.84 -1.18
CA ARG A 423 -5.65 -19.47 -2.08
C ARG A 423 -5.25 -19.34 -3.54
N ILE A 424 -4.72 -18.19 -3.96
CA ILE A 424 -4.21 -17.97 -5.32
C ILE A 424 -3.02 -18.90 -5.60
N GLU A 425 -2.10 -19.05 -4.64
CA GLU A 425 -0.99 -20.00 -4.75
C GLU A 425 -1.49 -21.44 -4.93
N GLU A 426 -2.49 -21.86 -4.14
CA GLU A 426 -3.13 -23.17 -4.27
C GLU A 426 -3.81 -23.36 -5.62
N GLU A 427 -4.53 -22.34 -6.11
CA GLU A 427 -5.23 -22.38 -7.41
C GLU A 427 -4.27 -22.45 -8.61
N LEU A 428 -3.12 -21.76 -8.52
CA LEU A 428 -2.09 -21.80 -9.55
C LEU A 428 -1.31 -23.13 -9.55
N GLY A 429 -1.22 -23.83 -8.42
CA GLY A 429 -0.55 -25.12 -8.30
C GLY A 429 0.90 -25.06 -8.80
N ASP A 430 1.27 -25.96 -9.70
CA ASP A 430 2.63 -26.04 -10.27
C ASP A 430 3.03 -24.79 -11.10
N ALA A 431 2.07 -23.95 -11.49
CA ALA A 431 2.35 -22.68 -12.16
C ALA A 431 2.69 -21.54 -11.18
N ALA A 432 2.52 -21.74 -9.87
CA ALA A 432 2.84 -20.73 -8.88
C ALA A 432 4.37 -20.52 -8.78
N VAL A 433 4.81 -19.30 -9.03
CA VAL A 433 6.21 -18.88 -8.82
C VAL A 433 6.23 -17.83 -7.72
N TYR A 434 7.04 -18.04 -6.68
CA TYR A 434 7.28 -17.03 -5.65
C TYR A 434 8.44 -16.12 -6.06
N ALA A 435 8.26 -14.80 -5.91
CA ALA A 435 9.25 -13.82 -6.36
C ALA A 435 10.60 -13.95 -5.62
N GLY A 436 10.57 -14.28 -4.32
CA GLY A 436 11.76 -14.51 -3.50
C GLY A 436 12.80 -13.38 -3.60
N ALA A 437 14.06 -13.73 -3.83
CA ALA A 437 15.16 -12.76 -3.98
C ALA A 437 14.96 -11.80 -5.18
N ASN A 438 14.12 -12.14 -6.16
CA ASN A 438 13.85 -11.31 -7.34
C ASN A 438 12.67 -10.35 -7.15
N PHE A 439 12.20 -10.13 -5.92
CA PHE A 439 11.02 -9.30 -5.62
C PHE A 439 10.99 -7.91 -6.26
N ARG A 440 12.16 -7.31 -6.56
CA ARG A 440 12.27 -6.01 -7.26
C ARG A 440 11.89 -6.12 -8.74
N ASN A 441 12.30 -7.20 -9.42
CA ASN A 441 12.07 -7.46 -10.84
C ASN A 441 11.71 -8.95 -11.05
N PRO A 442 10.49 -9.37 -10.66
CA PRO A 442 10.13 -10.78 -10.54
C PRO A 442 9.86 -11.53 -11.86
N VAL A 443 9.66 -10.83 -12.98
CA VAL A 443 9.27 -11.44 -14.26
C VAL A 443 10.10 -10.87 -15.40
N GLU A 444 10.32 -11.68 -16.44
CA GLU A 444 11.06 -11.30 -17.66
C GLU A 444 10.22 -11.58 -18.93
N PRO A 445 10.15 -10.65 -19.90
CA PRO A 445 10.58 -9.25 -19.77
C PRO A 445 9.71 -8.50 -18.75
N TYR A 446 10.33 -7.58 -18.01
CA TYR A 446 9.71 -6.85 -16.91
C TYR A 446 8.89 -5.64 -17.35
#